data_AF-A0A318K3I4-F1
#
_entry.id   AF-A0A318K3I4-F1
#
_cell.length_a   1.000
_cell.length_b   1.000
_cell.length_c   1.000
_cell.angle_alpha   90.00
_cell.angle_beta   90.00
_cell.angle_gamma   90.00
#
_symmetry.space_group_name_H-M   'P 1'
#
loop_
_entity.id
_entity.type
_entity.pdbx_description
1 polymer ?
#
loop_
_entity_poly.entity_id
_entity_poly.type
_entity_poly.pdbx_seq_one_letter_code
_entity_poly.pdbx_strand_id
1 'polypeptide(L)' 'MNYLEAYDKKTGTLVIEYPLPDLDLRTLKKFLGIEDGIEIYGHDVTSEQAAELGKHISDPFVVDEDCDYQVGFYRQ' A
#
# COMPACT_ATOMS: atom_id res chain seq x y z
N MET A 1 2.59 -11.55 -2.05
CA MET A 1 1.28 -10.92 -1.75
C MET A 1 1.56 -9.47 -1.40
N ASN A 2 0.98 -8.49 -2.09
CA ASN A 2 1.27 -7.09 -1.81
C ASN A 2 0.40 -6.59 -0.65
N TYR A 3 0.85 -5.55 0.04
CA TYR A 3 0.14 -4.97 1.18
C TYR A 3 0.06 -3.45 1.06
N LEU A 4 -1.04 -2.88 1.55
CA LEU A 4 -1.10 -1.50 1.98
C LEU A 4 -0.78 -1.47 3.48
N GLU A 5 0.34 -0.89 3.85
CA GLU A 5 0.87 -0.82 5.20
C GLU A 5 0.54 0.55 5.79
N ALA A 6 0.02 0.59 7.02
CA ALA A 6 -0.22 1.82 7.75
C ALA A 6 0.78 1.96 8.90
N TYR A 7 1.47 3.09 8.93
CA TYR A 7 2.47 3.44 9.94
C TYR A 7 1.96 4.61 10.77
N ASP A 8 2.08 4.54 12.09
CA ASP A 8 1.75 5.66 12.97
C ASP A 8 2.69 6.84 12.68
N LYS A 9 2.15 8.01 12.36
CA LYS A 9 2.93 9.20 11.96
C LYS A 9 3.93 9.67 13.01
N LYS A 10 3.63 9.45 14.30
CA LYS A 10 4.44 9.99 15.40
C LYS A 10 5.65 9.11 15.69
N THR A 11 5.47 7.80 15.57
CA THR A 11 6.46 6.80 15.98
C THR A 11 7.13 6.11 14.78
N GLY A 12 6.55 6.20 13.60
CA GLY A 12 6.98 5.45 12.41
C GLY A 12 6.81 3.94 12.56
N THR A 13 5.98 3.49 13.49
CA THR A 13 5.77 2.06 13.76
C THR A 13 4.67 1.52 12.87
N LEU A 14 4.89 0.35 12.27
CA LEU A 14 3.86 -0.37 11.53
C LEU A 14 2.70 -0.73 12.47
N VAL A 15 1.51 -0.22 12.17
CA VAL A 15 0.29 -0.44 12.95
C VAL A 15 -0.48 -1.63 12.40
N ILE A 16 -0.64 -1.68 11.07
CA ILE A 16 -1.45 -2.69 10.40
C ILE A 16 -1.00 -2.87 8.94
N GLU A 17 -1.15 -4.11 8.46
CA GLU A 17 -0.95 -4.48 7.07
C GLU A 17 -2.28 -4.93 6.48
N TYR A 18 -2.68 -4.31 5.38
CA TYR A 18 -3.88 -4.70 4.64
C TYR A 18 -3.47 -5.48 3.39
N PRO A 19 -3.82 -6.77 3.28
CA PRO A 19 -3.55 -7.54 2.06
C PRO A 19 -4.26 -6.94 0.86
N LEU A 20 -3.58 -6.91 -0.29
CA LEU A 20 -4.14 -6.51 -1.58
C LEU A 20 -4.26 -7.75 -2.49
N PRO A 21 -5.23 -8.65 -2.24
CA PRO A 21 -5.30 -9.96 -2.89
C PRO A 21 -5.53 -9.88 -4.40
N ASP A 22 -6.22 -8.83 -4.86
CA ASP A 22 -6.62 -8.66 -6.26
C ASP A 22 -5.60 -7.88 -7.11
N LEU A 23 -4.49 -7.43 -6.50
CA LEU A 23 -3.48 -6.61 -7.17
C LEU A 23 -2.17 -7.37 -7.30
N ASP A 24 -1.91 -7.87 -8.51
CA ASP A 24 -0.58 -8.39 -8.86
C ASP A 24 0.48 -7.27 -8.90
N LEU A 25 1.75 -7.65 -8.82
CA LEU A 25 2.88 -6.72 -8.76
C LEU A 25 2.90 -5.72 -9.92
N ARG A 26 2.56 -6.18 -11.14
CA ARG A 26 2.62 -5.35 -12.34
C ARG A 26 1.51 -4.31 -12.36
N THR A 27 0.29 -4.72 -11.99
CA THR A 27 -0.88 -3.87 -11.89
C THR A 27 -0.67 -2.80 -10.83
N LEU A 28 -0.12 -3.19 -9.67
CA LEU A 28 0.18 -2.26 -8.59
C LEU A 28 1.26 -1.24 -8.97
N LYS A 29 2.34 -1.67 -9.64
CA LYS A 29 3.36 -0.75 -10.15
C LYS A 29 2.79 0.27 -11.14
N LYS A 30 1.94 -0.17 -12.07
CA LYS A 30 1.26 0.73 -13.01
C LYS A 30 0.37 1.74 -12.30
N PHE A 31 -0.40 1.31 -11.31
CA PHE A 31 -1.23 2.19 -10.48
C PHE A 31 -0.40 3.28 -9.80
N LEU A 32 0.78 2.91 -9.31
CA LEU A 32 1.72 3.81 -8.64
C LEU A 32 2.64 4.60 -9.59
N GLY A 33 2.50 4.43 -10.91
CA GLY A 33 3.36 5.08 -11.90
C GLY A 33 4.82 4.62 -11.88
N ILE A 34 5.09 3.42 -11.35
CA ILE A 34 6.43 2.84 -11.28
C ILE A 34 6.70 2.06 -12.58
N GLU A 35 7.83 2.33 -13.23
CA GLU A 35 8.20 1.66 -14.48
C GLU A 35 8.42 0.15 -14.31
N ASP A 36 8.01 -0.60 -15.33
CA ASP A 36 8.29 -2.04 -15.44
C ASP A 36 9.82 -2.24 -15.49
N GLY A 37 10.38 -2.95 -14.50
CA GLY A 37 11.83 -3.21 -14.38
C GLY A 37 12.49 -2.57 -13.16
N ILE A 38 11.86 -1.58 -12.51
CA ILE A 38 12.37 -1.01 -11.26
C ILE A 38 12.14 -2.00 -10.12
N GLU A 39 13.22 -2.39 -9.44
CA GLU A 39 13.17 -3.16 -8.22
C GLU A 39 12.81 -2.25 -7.05
N ILE A 40 11.64 -2.49 -6.45
CA ILE A 40 11.11 -1.72 -5.32
C ILE A 40 10.62 -2.68 -4.23
N TYR A 41 10.70 -2.22 -2.98
CA TYR A 41 10.36 -2.97 -1.77
C TYR A 41 9.27 -2.27 -0.95
N GLY A 42 9.26 -0.94 -0.98
CA GLY A 42 8.23 -0.08 -0.38
C GLY A 42 8.02 1.16 -1.24
N HIS A 43 6.80 1.70 -1.25
CA HIS A 43 6.47 2.96 -1.93
C HIS A 43 5.43 3.75 -1.13
N ASP A 44 5.78 4.96 -0.70
CA ASP A 44 4.84 5.85 -0.02
C ASP A 44 3.68 6.21 -0.93
N VAL A 45 2.48 6.29 -0.38
CA VAL A 45 1.27 6.66 -1.13
C VAL A 45 0.57 7.85 -0.48
N THR A 46 -0.09 8.66 -1.30
CA THR A 46 -0.94 9.73 -0.78
C THR A 46 -2.21 9.16 -0.15
N SER A 47 -2.92 9.96 0.64
CA SER A 47 -4.23 9.58 1.20
C SER A 47 -5.24 9.19 0.12
N GLU A 48 -5.24 9.87 -1.04
CA GLU A 48 -6.10 9.52 -2.16
C GLU A 48 -5.73 8.17 -2.76
N GLN A 49 -4.43 7.90 -2.95
CA GLN A 49 -3.96 6.60 -3.44
C GLN A 49 -4.27 5.47 -2.44
N ALA A 50 -4.11 5.72 -1.14
CA ALA A 50 -4.47 4.78 -0.09
C ALA A 50 -5.98 4.47 -0.11
N ALA A 51 -6.83 5.49 -0.28
CA ALA A 51 -8.28 5.31 -0.42
C ALA A 51 -8.66 4.48 -1.65
N GLU A 52 -8.00 4.71 -2.79
CA GLU A 52 -8.23 3.92 -4.02
C GLU A 52 -7.77 2.47 -3.86
N LEU A 53 -6.59 2.23 -3.29
CA LEU A 53 -6.10 0.88 -2.95
C LEU A 53 -7.01 0.19 -1.95
N GLY A 54 -7.60 0.97 -1.03
CA GLY A 54 -8.58 0.54 -0.05
C GLY A 54 -9.76 -0.23 -0.63
N LYS A 55 -10.15 0.06 -1.88
CA LYS A 55 -11.24 -0.62 -2.59
C LYS A 55 -10.94 -2.08 -2.92
N HIS A 56 -9.68 -2.49 -2.84
CA HIS A 56 -9.21 -3.84 -3.09
C HIS A 56 -8.97 -4.64 -1.80
N ILE A 57 -9.19 -4.04 -0.64
CA ILE A 57 -9.09 -4.69 0.67
C ILE A 57 -10.43 -5.37 0.97
N SER A 58 -10.38 -6.62 1.43
CA SER A 58 -11.61 -7.40 1.72
C SER A 58 -12.34 -6.91 2.98
N ASP A 59 -11.60 -6.34 3.94
CA ASP A 59 -12.14 -5.76 5.16
C ASP A 59 -12.52 -4.28 4.97
N PRO A 60 -13.44 -3.73 5.79
CA PRO A 60 -13.75 -2.31 5.75
C PRO A 60 -12.50 -1.46 5.97
N PHE A 61 -12.18 -0.61 5.00
CA PHE A 61 -11.03 0.27 5.02
C PHE A 61 -11.47 1.75 4.99
N VAL A 62 -10.85 2.55 5.86
CA VAL A 62 -10.95 4.01 5.87
C VAL A 62 -9.54 4.55 6.09
N VAL A 63 -9.19 5.62 5.38
CA VAL A 63 -7.91 6.31 5.57
C VAL A 63 -7.91 6.99 6.94
N ASP A 64 -6.90 6.68 7.75
CA ASP A 64 -6.64 7.28 9.05
C ASP A 64 -5.65 8.45 8.89
N GLU A 65 -6.07 9.65 9.32
CA GLU A 65 -5.25 10.85 9.24
C GLU A 65 -4.03 10.82 10.17
N ASP A 66 -4.03 9.97 11.20
CA ASP A 66 -2.90 9.76 12.10
C ASP A 66 -1.87 8.74 11.53
N CYS A 67 -2.16 8.13 10.38
CA CYS A 67 -1.27 7.18 9.71
C CYS A 67 -0.64 7.73 8.43
N ASP A 68 0.61 7.33 8.17
CA ASP A 68 1.25 7.35 6.86
C ASP A 68 1.06 5.98 6.19
N TYR A 69 0.93 5.96 4.87
CA TYR A 69 0.64 4.74 4.13
C TYR A 69 1.74 4.44 3.13
N GLN A 70 2.10 3.16 3.05
CA GLN A 70 3.09 2.64 2.11
C GLN A 70 2.55 1.37 1.46
N VAL A 71 2.88 1.15 0.18
CA VAL A 71 2.71 -0.16 -0.44
C VAL A 71 3.96 -1.01 -0.21
N GLY A 72 3.77 -2.14 0.46
CA GLY A 72 4.78 -3.19 0.61
C GLY A 72 4.73 -4.21 -0.52
N PHE A 73 5.86 -4.44 -1.19
CA PHE A 73 5.95 -5.38 -2.32
C PHE A 73 6.58 -6.71 -1.89
N TYR A 74 5.74 -7.68 -1.50
CA TYR A 74 6.25 -9.00 -1.15
C TYR A 74 6.50 -9.86 -2.39
N ARG A 75 7.75 -10.30 -2.55
CA ARG A 75 8.16 -11.28 -3.55
C ARG A 75 8.28 -12.65 -2.89
N GLN A 76 7.60 -13.65 -3.45
CA GLN A 76 7.93 -15.05 -3.18
C GLN A 76 9.20 -15.43 -3.93
#